data_AF-A0A258JQM0-F1
#
_entry.id   AF-A0A258JQM0-F1
#
_cell.length_a   1.000
_cell.length_b   1.000
_cell.length_c   1.000
_cell.angle_alpha   90.00
_cell.angle_beta   90.00
_cell.angle_gamma   90.00
#
_symmetry.space_group_name_H-M   'P 1'
#
loop_
_entity.id
_entity.type
_entity.pdbx_description
1 polymer ?
#
loop_
_entity_poly.entity_id
_entity_poly.type
_entity_poly.pdbx_seq_one_letter_code
_entity_poly.pdbx_strand_id
1 'polypeptide(L)'
;MKDWLTAAEIAAETLPELPRTPQGVNDRAKKDGWDRKLAPGSAKAWLYPLTALPTAARAAYAAKNIRVLGLPTSVGLPVAADAQPAPQPVARAAEHRDARLALLAVADRTAQTAGLGRKRGDHVFAEGYNLGQIDVPAWIRQAVPSLTSRTLARWRAAREAGATHRLAVDKGAARRGRGVLESANGGAIKTYCLGLLARNPMLTADHVRDLTGAHFPDIVADTG
;
A
#
# COMPACT_ATOMS: atom_id res chain seq x y z
N MET A 1 -8.68 19.84 0.48
CA MET A 1 -7.50 20.71 0.67
C MET A 1 -7.92 22.13 0.35
N LYS A 2 -7.46 23.14 1.09
CA LYS A 2 -7.80 24.54 0.76
C LYS A 2 -6.94 25.00 -0.42
N ASP A 3 -7.58 25.53 -1.46
CA ASP A 3 -6.90 26.05 -2.67
C ASP A 3 -6.37 27.48 -2.48
N TRP A 4 -6.87 28.17 -1.45
CA TRP A 4 -6.53 29.54 -1.09
C TRP A 4 -6.12 29.61 0.37
N LEU A 5 -4.98 30.23 0.62
CA LEU A 5 -4.34 30.32 1.94
C LEU A 5 -4.11 31.77 2.33
N THR A 6 -4.28 32.07 3.61
CA THR A 6 -3.88 33.37 4.17
C THR A 6 -2.37 33.44 4.38
N ALA A 7 -1.80 34.65 4.40
CA ALA A 7 -0.39 34.84 4.73
C ALA A 7 0.00 34.28 6.11
N ALA A 8 -0.93 34.30 7.07
CA ALA A 8 -0.73 33.73 8.40
C ALA A 8 -0.66 32.20 8.35
N GLU A 9 -1.53 31.54 7.60
CA GLU A 9 -1.48 30.09 7.39
C GLU A 9 -0.19 29.66 6.66
N ILE A 10 0.22 30.39 5.61
CA ILE A 10 1.48 30.10 4.88
C ILE A 10 2.71 30.21 5.80
N ALA A 11 2.74 31.24 6.64
CA ALA A 11 3.83 31.45 7.60
C ALA A 11 3.87 30.36 8.69
N ALA A 12 2.70 29.95 9.18
CA ALA A 12 2.57 28.88 10.18
C ALA A 12 2.99 27.51 9.64
N GLU A 13 2.75 27.24 8.35
CA GLU A 13 3.11 25.98 7.69
C GLU A 13 4.62 25.78 7.51
N THR A 14 5.46 26.78 7.83
CA THR A 14 6.94 26.70 7.78
C THR A 14 7.47 26.05 6.50
N LEU A 15 6.89 26.44 5.36
CA LEU A 15 7.18 25.86 4.05
C LEU A 15 8.60 26.26 3.57
N PRO A 16 9.31 25.36 2.87
CA PRO A 16 10.64 25.66 2.34
C PRO A 16 10.57 26.83 1.36
N GLU A 17 11.62 27.66 1.35
CA GLU A 17 11.77 28.87 0.50
C GLU A 17 10.78 30.02 0.78
N LEU A 18 9.88 29.85 1.75
CA LEU A 18 8.92 30.88 2.13
C LEU A 18 9.28 31.56 3.47
N PRO A 19 8.97 32.86 3.60
CA PRO A 19 9.16 33.58 4.86
C PRO A 19 8.29 32.98 5.97
N ARG A 20 8.84 32.97 7.19
CA ARG A 20 8.16 32.46 8.40
C ARG A 20 7.25 33.48 9.07
N THR A 21 7.16 34.69 8.52
CA THR A 21 6.33 35.78 9.06
C THR A 21 5.25 36.16 8.06
N PRO A 22 4.02 36.50 8.51
CA PRO A 22 2.95 36.91 7.61
C PRO A 22 3.30 38.15 6.77
N GLN A 23 4.04 39.09 7.35
CA GLN A 23 4.56 40.27 6.64
C GLN A 23 5.51 39.87 5.50
N GLY A 24 6.46 38.98 5.76
CA GLY A 24 7.39 38.50 4.74
C GLY A 24 6.68 37.79 3.59
N VAL A 25 5.63 37.02 3.88
CA VAL A 25 4.80 36.38 2.85
C VAL A 25 4.09 37.42 1.98
N ASN A 26 3.52 38.47 2.58
CA ASN A 26 2.89 39.56 1.81
C ASN A 26 3.89 40.31 0.92
N ASP A 27 5.09 40.58 1.42
CA ASP A 27 6.13 41.27 0.65
C ASP A 27 6.66 40.40 -0.49
N ARG A 28 6.79 39.10 -0.25
CA ARG A 28 7.11 38.13 -1.30
C ARG A 28 6.01 38.07 -2.37
N ALA A 29 4.75 37.99 -1.96
CA ALA A 29 3.61 37.96 -2.86
C ALA A 29 3.53 39.23 -3.74
N LYS A 30 3.88 40.40 -3.19
CA LYS A 30 4.00 41.64 -3.98
C LYS A 30 5.16 41.58 -4.98
N LYS A 31 6.33 41.10 -4.55
CA LYS A 31 7.53 41.01 -5.38
C LYS A 31 7.36 40.04 -6.55
N ASP A 32 6.71 38.92 -6.30
CA ASP A 32 6.53 37.84 -7.27
C ASP A 32 5.18 37.96 -8.02
N GLY A 33 4.39 39.00 -7.73
CA GLY A 33 3.14 39.30 -8.45
C GLY A 33 2.03 38.26 -8.25
N TRP A 34 1.89 37.70 -7.05
CA TRP A 34 0.89 36.66 -6.79
C TRP A 34 -0.54 37.22 -6.87
N ASP A 35 -1.43 36.44 -7.47
CA ASP A 35 -2.86 36.70 -7.43
C ASP A 35 -3.36 36.75 -5.98
N ARG A 36 -4.29 37.66 -5.69
CA ARG A 36 -4.83 37.85 -4.35
C ARG A 36 -6.34 38.06 -4.38
N LYS A 37 -7.02 37.49 -3.39
CA LYS A 37 -8.46 37.69 -3.15
C LYS A 37 -8.69 38.14 -1.72
N LEU A 38 -9.69 38.99 -1.49
CA LEU A 38 -10.07 39.37 -0.13
C LEU A 38 -10.62 38.13 0.62
N ALA A 39 -10.19 37.93 1.86
CA ALA A 39 -10.73 36.86 2.69
C ALA A 39 -12.19 37.14 3.06
N PRO A 40 -13.08 36.14 3.02
CA PRO A 40 -14.47 36.32 3.43
C PRO A 40 -14.54 36.77 4.89
N GLY A 41 -15.27 37.86 5.16
CA GLY A 41 -15.42 38.42 6.51
C GLY A 41 -14.26 39.30 6.99
N SER A 42 -13.28 39.62 6.14
CA SER A 42 -12.19 40.55 6.50
C SER A 42 -11.97 41.61 5.42
N ALA A 43 -11.91 42.87 5.83
CA ALA A 43 -11.57 43.98 4.93
C ALA A 43 -10.06 44.12 4.66
N LYS A 44 -9.21 43.39 5.40
CA LYS A 44 -7.74 43.60 5.39
C LYS A 44 -6.91 42.33 5.14
N ALA A 45 -7.51 41.14 5.23
CA ALA A 45 -6.80 39.89 5.00
C ALA A 45 -6.89 39.45 3.53
N TRP A 46 -5.75 39.11 2.95
CA TRP A 46 -5.63 38.59 1.60
C TRP A 46 -5.43 37.07 1.63
N LEU A 47 -6.05 36.41 0.66
CA LEU A 47 -5.87 35.02 0.31
C LEU A 47 -5.01 34.91 -0.94
N TYR A 48 -4.07 33.97 -0.93
CA TYR A 48 -3.19 33.65 -2.03
C TYR A 48 -3.48 32.24 -2.54
N PRO A 49 -3.48 32.01 -3.86
CA PRO A 49 -3.73 30.68 -4.41
C PRO A 49 -2.52 29.78 -4.20
N LEU A 50 -2.78 28.49 -3.99
CA LEU A 50 -1.71 27.50 -3.80
C LEU A 50 -0.75 27.44 -4.99
N THR A 51 -1.25 27.69 -6.21
CA THR A 51 -0.47 27.67 -7.46
C THR A 51 0.63 28.73 -7.52
N ALA A 52 0.47 29.85 -6.81
CA ALA A 52 1.45 30.93 -6.79
C ALA A 52 2.67 30.61 -5.90
N LEU A 53 2.55 29.65 -4.98
CA LEU A 53 3.67 29.24 -4.13
C LEU A 53 4.75 28.52 -4.94
N PRO A 54 6.04 28.61 -4.53
CA PRO A 54 7.13 27.84 -5.11
C PRO A 54 6.84 26.33 -5.12
N THR A 55 7.38 25.63 -6.11
CA THR A 55 7.19 24.18 -6.28
C THR A 55 7.57 23.39 -5.02
N ALA A 56 8.66 23.75 -4.34
CA ALA A 56 9.08 23.15 -3.09
C ALA A 56 8.05 23.36 -1.96
N ALA A 57 7.51 24.57 -1.83
CA ALA A 57 6.50 24.92 -0.85
C ALA A 57 5.17 24.19 -1.10
N ARG A 58 4.74 24.07 -2.36
CA ARG A 58 3.54 23.31 -2.74
C ARG A 58 3.68 21.83 -2.41
N ALA A 59 4.83 21.23 -2.68
CA ALA A 59 5.11 19.84 -2.36
C ALA A 59 5.07 19.59 -0.84
N ALA A 60 5.69 20.47 -0.05
CA ALA A 60 5.67 20.38 1.40
C ALA A 60 4.26 20.57 1.99
N TYR A 61 3.48 21.54 1.47
CA TYR A 61 2.11 21.77 1.92
C TYR A 61 1.19 20.59 1.55
N ALA A 62 1.34 20.03 0.36
CA ALA A 62 0.63 18.81 -0.05
C ALA A 62 0.97 17.63 0.85
N ALA A 63 2.26 17.39 1.12
CA ALA A 63 2.70 16.32 2.02
C ALA A 63 2.08 16.42 3.42
N LYS A 64 1.93 17.64 3.96
CA LYS A 64 1.34 17.89 5.28
C LYS A 64 -0.19 17.79 5.32
N ASN A 65 -0.88 18.16 4.24
CA ASN A 65 -2.34 18.35 4.23
C ASN A 65 -3.13 17.29 3.44
N ILE A 66 -2.48 16.23 2.95
CA ILE A 66 -3.18 15.06 2.42
C ILE A 66 -3.88 14.32 3.57
N ARG A 67 -5.13 14.68 3.83
CA ARG A 67 -6.10 13.80 4.49
C ARG A 67 -6.69 12.86 3.42
N VAL A 68 -6.37 11.57 3.51
CA VAL A 68 -7.00 10.54 2.67
C VAL A 68 -8.34 10.16 3.30
N LEU A 69 -9.41 10.81 2.86
CA LEU A 69 -10.77 10.28 2.97
C LEU A 69 -11.23 9.88 1.55
N GLY A 70 -11.71 8.64 1.42
CA GLY A 70 -12.42 8.14 0.23
C GLY A 70 -11.59 7.26 -0.71
N LEU A 71 -11.36 6.01 -0.31
CA LEU A 71 -11.34 4.90 -1.27
C LEU A 71 -12.79 4.61 -1.69
N PRO A 72 -13.07 4.30 -2.97
CA PRO A 72 -14.42 3.95 -3.39
C PRO A 72 -14.90 2.68 -2.67
N THR A 73 -16.02 2.81 -1.96
CA THR A 73 -16.79 1.70 -1.40
C THR A 73 -17.51 0.97 -2.52
N SER A 74 -16.93 -0.13 -2.98
CA SER A 74 -17.60 -1.30 -3.56
C SER A 74 -16.51 -2.38 -3.61
N VAL A 75 -16.56 -3.45 -2.83
CA VAL A 75 -17.48 -4.58 -2.96
C VAL A 75 -17.76 -5.16 -1.57
N GLY A 76 -19.02 -5.51 -1.30
CA GLY A 76 -19.46 -6.04 -0.01
C GLY A 76 -18.67 -7.26 0.45
N LEU A 77 -18.18 -7.19 1.68
CA LEU A 77 -17.81 -8.36 2.47
C LEU A 77 -19.08 -8.85 3.18
N PRO A 78 -19.44 -10.15 3.12
CA PRO A 78 -20.32 -10.72 4.11
C PRO A 78 -19.58 -10.77 5.46
N VAL A 79 -20.29 -10.36 6.51
CA VAL A 79 -19.87 -10.47 7.91
C VAL A 79 -19.84 -11.95 8.31
N ALA A 80 -18.86 -12.30 9.14
CA ALA A 80 -18.43 -13.64 9.51
C ALA A 80 -19.51 -14.55 10.11
N ALA A 81 -19.39 -15.85 9.82
CA ALA A 81 -19.82 -16.94 10.69
C ALA A 81 -18.90 -18.16 10.45
N ASP A 82 -18.63 -18.90 11.52
CA ASP A 82 -17.61 -19.93 11.68
C ASP A 82 -17.50 -20.97 10.54
N ALA A 83 -16.30 -21.14 9.99
CA ALA A 83 -15.82 -22.39 9.39
C ALA A 83 -14.30 -22.32 9.12
N GLN A 84 -13.58 -23.34 9.60
CA GLN A 84 -12.19 -23.74 9.32
C GLN A 84 -11.48 -22.98 8.16
N PRO A 85 -10.33 -22.29 8.38
CA PRO A 85 -9.60 -21.73 7.26
C PRO A 85 -8.68 -22.77 6.62
N ALA A 86 -9.11 -23.31 5.48
CA ALA A 86 -8.21 -23.87 4.46
C ALA A 86 -8.63 -23.37 3.06
N PRO A 87 -7.73 -23.40 2.09
CA PRO A 87 -6.63 -22.47 1.84
C PRO A 87 -7.09 -21.33 0.89
N GLN A 88 -6.75 -20.05 1.13
CA GLN A 88 -7.05 -19.01 0.11
C GLN A 88 -5.84 -18.18 -0.33
N PRO A 89 -4.86 -18.81 -1.00
CA PRO A 89 -3.80 -18.11 -1.71
C PRO A 89 -4.32 -17.25 -2.86
N VAL A 90 -5.43 -17.63 -3.50
CA VAL A 90 -6.09 -16.84 -4.54
C VAL A 90 -6.64 -15.53 -3.98
N ALA A 91 -7.29 -15.59 -2.81
CA ALA A 91 -7.78 -14.38 -2.12
C ALA A 91 -6.62 -13.48 -1.70
N ARG A 92 -5.56 -14.04 -1.12
CA ARG A 92 -4.40 -13.25 -0.70
C ARG A 92 -3.65 -12.62 -1.89
N ALA A 93 -3.51 -13.35 -2.99
CA ALA A 93 -2.92 -12.82 -4.22
C ALA A 93 -3.79 -11.70 -4.82
N ALA A 94 -5.11 -11.84 -4.77
CA ALA A 94 -6.06 -10.79 -5.16
C ALA A 94 -5.96 -9.56 -4.25
N GLU A 95 -5.91 -9.73 -2.92
CA GLU A 95 -5.68 -8.64 -1.97
C GLU A 95 -4.38 -7.87 -2.27
N HIS A 96 -3.29 -8.60 -2.55
CA HIS A 96 -2.03 -7.97 -2.96
C HIS A 96 -2.14 -7.21 -4.27
N ARG A 97 -2.91 -7.70 -5.25
CA ARG A 97 -3.18 -7.00 -6.51
C ARG A 97 -3.98 -5.73 -6.25
N ASP A 98 -5.05 -5.84 -5.48
CA ASP A 98 -5.99 -4.76 -5.22
C ASP A 98 -5.33 -3.65 -4.38
N ALA A 99 -4.49 -4.01 -3.40
CA ALA A 99 -3.63 -3.07 -2.67
C ALA A 99 -2.73 -2.26 -3.61
N ARG A 100 -2.09 -2.92 -4.58
CA ARG A 100 -1.18 -2.26 -5.54
C ARG A 100 -1.91 -1.33 -6.48
N LEU A 101 -3.09 -1.72 -6.95
CA LEU A 101 -3.94 -0.86 -7.77
C LEU A 101 -4.46 0.35 -7.00
N ALA A 102 -4.89 0.15 -5.75
CA ALA A 102 -5.29 1.25 -4.86
C ALA A 102 -4.14 2.23 -4.66
N LEU A 103 -2.92 1.74 -4.36
CA LEU A 103 -1.74 2.59 -4.22
C LEU A 103 -1.40 3.36 -5.50
N LEU A 104 -1.53 2.73 -6.68
CA LEU A 104 -1.35 3.43 -7.95
C LEU A 104 -2.36 4.56 -8.16
N ALA A 105 -3.62 4.37 -7.77
CA ALA A 105 -4.64 5.40 -7.84
C ALA A 105 -4.36 6.56 -6.87
N VAL A 106 -3.91 6.27 -5.64
CA VAL A 106 -3.52 7.31 -4.68
C VAL A 106 -2.27 8.06 -5.16
N ALA A 107 -1.29 7.37 -5.73
CA ALA A 107 -0.10 8.00 -6.31
C ALA A 107 -0.45 8.92 -7.49
N ASP A 108 -1.33 8.47 -8.39
CA ASP A 108 -1.81 9.29 -9.51
C ASP A 108 -2.56 10.54 -9.01
N ARG A 109 -3.41 10.41 -7.97
CA ARG A 109 -4.09 11.54 -7.32
C ARG A 109 -3.10 12.50 -6.66
N THR A 110 -2.09 11.98 -5.97
CA THR A 110 -1.05 12.78 -5.30
C THR A 110 -0.28 13.63 -6.31
N ALA A 111 0.11 13.05 -7.44
CA ALA A 111 0.79 13.76 -8.51
C ALA A 111 -0.07 14.89 -9.11
N GLN A 112 -1.36 14.61 -9.34
CA GLN A 112 -2.32 15.59 -9.85
C GLN A 112 -2.52 16.75 -8.87
N THR A 113 -2.76 16.47 -7.59
CA THR A 113 -2.97 17.50 -6.56
C THR A 113 -1.74 18.36 -6.34
N ALA A 114 -0.53 17.79 -6.42
CA ALA A 114 0.72 18.54 -6.27
C ALA A 114 1.13 19.29 -7.55
N GLY A 115 0.42 19.10 -8.68
CA GLY A 115 0.81 19.63 -9.97
C GLY A 115 2.17 19.11 -10.45
N LEU A 116 2.53 17.88 -10.05
CA LEU A 116 3.81 17.26 -10.36
C LEU A 116 3.70 16.33 -11.55
N GLY A 117 4.71 16.35 -12.41
CA GLY A 117 4.88 15.31 -13.43
C GLY A 117 5.00 13.93 -12.79
N ARG A 118 4.46 12.91 -13.45
CA ARG A 118 4.32 11.53 -12.93
C ARG A 118 5.57 10.99 -12.21
N LYS A 119 6.76 11.12 -12.81
CA LYS A 119 8.02 10.64 -12.21
C LYS A 119 8.33 11.30 -10.85
N ARG A 120 8.11 12.61 -10.72
CA ARG A 120 8.33 13.34 -9.47
C ARG A 120 7.24 13.01 -8.46
N GLY A 121 5.99 12.90 -8.90
CA GLY A 121 4.87 12.46 -8.06
C GLY A 121 5.12 11.07 -7.45
N ASP A 122 5.66 10.14 -8.23
CA ASP A 122 6.01 8.79 -7.75
C ASP A 122 7.10 8.80 -6.68
N HIS A 123 8.10 9.67 -6.82
CA HIS A 123 9.16 9.81 -5.83
C HIS A 123 8.59 10.32 -4.51
N VAL A 124 7.85 11.42 -4.56
CA VAL A 124 7.23 12.05 -3.38
C VAL A 124 6.26 11.09 -2.70
N PHE A 125 5.43 10.39 -3.48
CA PHE A 125 4.49 9.40 -2.94
C PHE A 125 5.22 8.22 -2.28
N ALA A 126 6.27 7.69 -2.91
CA ALA A 126 7.03 6.57 -2.36
C ALA A 126 7.72 6.92 -1.04
N GLU A 127 8.34 8.09 -0.95
CA GLU A 127 8.94 8.57 0.29
C GLU A 127 7.89 8.79 1.37
N GLY A 128 6.80 9.51 1.07
CA GLY A 128 5.72 9.75 2.03
C GLY A 128 5.10 8.45 2.54
N TYR A 129 4.93 7.45 1.66
CA TYR A 129 4.40 6.13 2.05
C TYR A 129 5.31 5.43 3.07
N ASN A 130 6.60 5.33 2.74
CA ASN A 130 7.61 4.66 3.57
C ASN A 130 7.83 5.38 4.90
N LEU A 131 7.74 6.72 4.91
CA LEU A 131 7.84 7.55 6.12
C LEU A 131 6.57 7.51 6.99
N GLY A 132 5.53 6.78 6.58
CA GLY A 132 4.28 6.70 7.36
C GLY A 132 3.34 7.90 7.19
N GLN A 133 3.68 8.85 6.32
CA GLN A 133 2.93 10.11 6.15
C GLN A 133 1.65 9.94 5.32
N ILE A 134 1.54 8.84 4.57
CA ILE A 134 0.35 8.51 3.79
C ILE A 134 -0.51 7.57 4.61
N ASP A 135 -1.70 8.05 4.96
CA ASP A 135 -2.74 7.26 5.61
C ASP A 135 -3.37 6.30 4.61
N VAL A 136 -3.26 5.02 4.91
CA VAL A 136 -3.81 3.92 4.13
C VAL A 136 -4.32 2.84 5.09
N PRO A 137 -5.38 2.09 4.72
CA PRO A 137 -5.84 0.96 5.52
C PRO A 137 -4.72 -0.03 5.86
N ALA A 138 -4.79 -0.62 7.06
CA ALA A 138 -3.78 -1.54 7.56
C ALA A 138 -3.50 -2.72 6.60
N TRP A 139 -4.54 -3.25 5.95
CA TRP A 139 -4.41 -4.35 4.99
C TRP A 139 -3.51 -4.00 3.78
N ILE A 140 -3.47 -2.72 3.35
CA ILE A 140 -2.57 -2.25 2.28
C ILE A 140 -1.12 -2.24 2.77
N ARG A 141 -0.86 -1.75 4.00
CA ARG A 141 0.50 -1.77 4.58
C ARG A 141 0.99 -3.19 4.82
N GLN A 142 0.12 -4.09 5.24
CA GLN A 142 0.46 -5.51 5.38
C GLN A 142 0.79 -6.14 4.02
N ALA A 143 0.02 -5.81 2.98
CA ALA A 143 0.24 -6.31 1.62
C ALA A 143 1.49 -5.70 0.94
N VAL A 144 1.79 -4.44 1.23
CA VAL A 144 2.91 -3.67 0.66
C VAL A 144 3.61 -2.91 1.79
N PRO A 145 4.60 -3.51 2.47
CA PRO A 145 5.26 -2.87 3.61
C PRO A 145 6.09 -1.65 3.23
N SER A 146 6.72 -1.70 2.05
CA SER A 146 7.52 -0.60 1.50
C SER A 146 7.38 -0.57 -0.02
N LEU A 147 7.64 0.60 -0.60
CA LEU A 147 7.60 0.77 -2.04
C LEU A 147 8.62 1.82 -2.51
N THR A 148 9.02 1.72 -3.77
CA THR A 148 9.93 2.66 -4.42
C THR A 148 9.30 3.22 -5.69
N SER A 149 9.78 4.37 -6.15
CA SER A 149 9.35 4.97 -7.43
C SER A 149 9.47 3.99 -8.60
N ARG A 150 10.56 3.21 -8.66
CA ARG A 150 10.77 2.15 -9.67
C ARG A 150 9.73 1.03 -9.58
N THR A 151 9.27 0.70 -8.37
CA THR A 151 8.22 -0.31 -8.16
C THR A 151 6.88 0.16 -8.73
N LEU A 152 6.52 1.42 -8.48
CA LEU A 152 5.32 2.03 -9.06
C LEU A 152 5.39 2.08 -10.59
N ALA A 153 6.53 2.47 -11.15
CA ALA A 153 6.74 2.49 -12.60
C ALA A 153 6.53 1.10 -13.22
N ARG A 154 7.10 0.04 -12.61
CA ARG A 154 6.89 -1.35 -13.04
C ARG A 154 5.42 -1.76 -12.97
N TRP A 155 4.72 -1.39 -11.89
CA TRP A 155 3.31 -1.73 -11.75
C TRP A 155 2.42 -1.00 -12.77
N ARG A 156 2.74 0.25 -13.09
CA ARG A 156 2.05 0.98 -14.15
C ARG A 156 2.27 0.35 -15.52
N ALA A 157 3.50 -0.04 -15.83
CA ALA A 157 3.78 -0.77 -17.07
C ALA A 157 2.96 -2.07 -17.17
N ALA A 158 2.81 -2.80 -16.06
CA ALA A 158 1.95 -3.99 -16.01
C ALA A 158 0.46 -3.64 -16.20
N ARG A 159 -0.03 -2.53 -15.62
CA ARG A 159 -1.40 -2.04 -15.81
C ARG A 159 -1.67 -1.61 -17.26
N GLU A 160 -0.74 -0.85 -17.85
CA GLU A 160 -0.82 -0.33 -19.23
C GLU A 160 -0.77 -1.48 -20.26
N ALA A 161 -0.01 -2.54 -19.98
CA ALA A 161 0.03 -3.76 -20.79
C ALA A 161 -1.18 -4.70 -20.57
N GLY A 162 -2.18 -4.32 -19.76
CA GLY A 162 -3.31 -5.18 -19.39
C GLY A 162 -2.93 -6.40 -18.53
N ALA A 163 -1.67 -6.49 -18.08
CA ALA A 163 -1.11 -7.60 -17.33
C ALA A 163 -1.30 -7.45 -15.81
N THR A 164 -2.48 -6.99 -15.39
CA THR A 164 -2.82 -6.72 -13.98
C THR A 164 -2.71 -7.97 -13.10
N HIS A 165 -2.89 -9.17 -13.66
CA HIS A 165 -2.66 -10.44 -12.95
C HIS A 165 -1.21 -10.58 -12.43
N ARG A 166 -0.22 -9.95 -13.07
CA ARG A 166 1.19 -9.93 -12.60
C ARG A 166 1.38 -9.10 -11.34
N LEU A 167 0.40 -8.25 -11.02
CA LEU A 167 0.33 -7.54 -9.75
C LEU A 167 -0.25 -8.42 -8.64
N ALA A 168 -0.70 -9.64 -8.90
CA ALA A 168 -1.02 -10.59 -7.85
C ALA A 168 0.28 -11.31 -7.44
N VAL A 169 0.68 -11.23 -6.17
CA VAL A 169 1.87 -11.96 -5.69
C VAL A 169 1.43 -12.91 -4.59
N ASP A 170 1.61 -14.21 -4.84
CA ASP A 170 1.52 -15.25 -3.83
C ASP A 170 2.94 -15.71 -3.46
N LYS A 171 3.49 -15.17 -2.37
CA LYS A 171 4.81 -15.59 -1.86
C LYS A 171 4.81 -17.07 -1.43
N GLY A 172 3.66 -17.64 -1.13
CA GLY A 172 3.50 -19.04 -0.74
C GLY A 172 3.45 -20.00 -1.94
N ALA A 173 3.18 -19.52 -3.15
CA ALA A 173 3.04 -20.37 -4.33
C ALA A 173 4.30 -21.20 -4.60
N ALA A 174 5.50 -20.60 -4.46
CA ALA A 174 6.76 -21.28 -4.76
C ALA A 174 7.15 -22.37 -3.75
N ARG A 175 6.63 -22.32 -2.52
CA ARG A 175 6.96 -23.28 -1.44
C ARG A 175 5.85 -24.30 -1.18
N ARG A 176 4.66 -24.07 -1.73
CA ARG A 176 3.50 -24.95 -1.55
C ARG A 176 3.75 -26.28 -2.27
N GLY A 177 3.52 -27.40 -1.60
CA GLY A 177 3.78 -28.74 -2.16
C GLY A 177 5.25 -29.19 -2.05
N ARG A 178 6.18 -28.33 -1.64
CA ARG A 178 7.61 -28.66 -1.50
C ARG A 178 8.01 -29.06 -0.08
N GLY A 179 7.08 -29.22 0.85
CA GLY A 179 7.39 -29.75 2.18
C GLY A 179 7.85 -31.21 2.08
N VAL A 180 8.80 -31.64 2.93
CA VAL A 180 9.35 -33.00 2.91
C VAL A 180 8.24 -34.07 2.94
N LEU A 181 7.18 -33.87 3.73
CA LEU A 181 6.04 -34.81 3.79
C LEU A 181 5.07 -34.67 2.60
N GLU A 182 5.05 -33.51 1.93
CA GLU A 182 4.22 -33.25 0.76
C GLU A 182 4.85 -33.83 -0.52
N SER A 183 6.18 -33.87 -0.62
CA SER A 183 6.90 -34.44 -1.75
C SER A 183 7.24 -35.92 -1.58
N ALA A 184 7.41 -36.42 -0.35
CA ALA A 184 7.73 -37.81 -0.12
C ALA A 184 6.60 -38.75 -0.58
N ASN A 185 6.96 -39.75 -1.39
CA ASN A 185 6.05 -40.72 -1.99
C ASN A 185 4.82 -40.06 -2.65
N GLY A 186 5.01 -38.95 -3.35
CA GLY A 186 3.94 -38.22 -4.03
C GLY A 186 2.88 -37.64 -3.08
N GLY A 187 3.21 -37.39 -1.82
CA GLY A 187 2.30 -36.87 -0.79
C GLY A 187 1.46 -37.94 -0.08
N ALA A 188 1.70 -39.22 -0.37
CA ALA A 188 1.03 -40.34 0.31
C ALA A 188 1.33 -40.35 1.81
N ILE A 189 2.56 -40.02 2.20
CA ILE A 189 3.00 -39.98 3.60
C ILE A 189 2.21 -38.94 4.39
N LYS A 190 2.08 -37.69 3.89
CA LYS A 190 1.25 -36.66 4.54
C LYS A 190 -0.19 -37.09 4.69
N THR A 191 -0.77 -37.67 3.64
CA THR A 191 -2.17 -38.12 3.63
C THR A 191 -2.41 -39.19 4.68
N TYR A 192 -1.47 -40.13 4.82
CA TYR A 192 -1.52 -41.18 5.83
C TYR A 192 -1.42 -40.63 7.26
N CYS A 193 -0.46 -39.74 7.53
CA CYS A 193 -0.31 -39.09 8.84
C CYS A 193 -1.58 -38.34 9.26
N LEU A 194 -2.18 -37.59 8.33
CA LEU A 194 -3.44 -36.88 8.57
C LEU A 194 -4.60 -37.85 8.83
N GLY A 195 -4.66 -38.98 8.13
CA GLY A 195 -5.64 -40.03 8.36
C GLY A 195 -5.52 -40.66 9.76
N LEU A 196 -4.29 -40.90 10.23
CA LEU A 196 -4.04 -41.40 11.58
C LEU A 196 -4.52 -40.43 12.66
N LEU A 197 -4.17 -39.15 12.53
CA LEU A 197 -4.57 -38.10 13.49
C LEU A 197 -6.08 -37.85 13.47
N ALA A 198 -6.72 -37.87 12.30
CA ALA A 198 -8.16 -37.71 12.19
C ALA A 198 -8.92 -38.88 12.83
N ARG A 199 -8.37 -40.09 12.74
CA ARG A 199 -9.00 -41.31 13.29
C ARG A 199 -8.75 -41.47 14.78
N ASN A 200 -7.59 -41.05 15.27
CA ASN A 200 -7.28 -41.04 16.70
C ASN A 200 -6.40 -39.84 17.06
N PRO A 201 -7.01 -38.75 17.56
CA PRO A 201 -6.28 -37.54 17.95
C PRO A 201 -5.32 -37.72 19.13
N MET A 202 -5.42 -38.83 19.88
CA MET A 202 -4.56 -39.12 21.04
C MET A 202 -3.21 -39.75 20.64
N LEU A 203 -2.99 -40.04 19.36
CA LEU A 203 -1.71 -40.55 18.89
C LEU A 203 -0.62 -39.50 19.09
N THR A 204 0.46 -39.91 19.75
CA THR A 204 1.66 -39.09 19.90
C THR A 204 2.45 -39.07 18.59
N ALA A 205 3.32 -38.07 18.45
CA ALA A 205 4.17 -37.94 17.26
C ALA A 205 5.04 -39.19 17.01
N ASP A 206 5.50 -39.86 18.08
CA ASP A 206 6.29 -41.09 17.96
C ASP A 206 5.45 -42.25 17.42
N HIS A 207 4.22 -42.44 17.93
CA HIS A 207 3.31 -43.46 17.38
C HIS A 207 2.98 -43.21 15.91
N VAL A 208 2.76 -41.94 15.52
CA VAL A 208 2.52 -41.58 14.12
C VAL A 208 3.76 -41.89 13.27
N ARG A 209 4.96 -41.58 13.77
CA ARG A 209 6.22 -41.89 13.07
C ARG A 209 6.40 -43.40 12.87
N ASP A 210 6.18 -44.19 13.91
CA ASP A 210 6.36 -45.65 13.88
C ASP A 210 5.38 -46.31 12.90
N LEU A 211 4.10 -45.94 12.98
CA LEU A 211 3.07 -46.45 12.06
C LEU A 211 3.34 -46.03 10.61
N THR A 212 3.81 -44.81 10.40
CA THR A 212 4.16 -44.31 9.06
C THR A 212 5.39 -45.02 8.50
N GLY A 213 6.42 -45.25 9.31
CA GLY A 213 7.61 -46.01 8.91
C GLY A 213 7.33 -47.48 8.63
N ALA A 214 6.41 -48.10 9.37
CA ALA A 214 5.94 -49.45 9.08
C ALA A 214 5.12 -49.54 7.78
N HIS A 215 4.36 -48.49 7.45
CA HIS A 215 3.53 -48.44 6.24
C HIS A 215 4.31 -48.03 4.98
N PHE A 216 5.36 -47.21 5.14
CA PHE A 216 6.24 -46.74 4.08
C PHE A 216 7.71 -47.05 4.40
N PRO A 217 8.15 -48.32 4.25
CA PRO A 217 9.53 -48.72 4.55
C PRO A 217 10.57 -48.06 3.63
N ASP A 218 10.17 -47.74 2.38
CA ASP A 218 10.99 -46.99 1.43
C ASP A 218 10.43 -45.58 1.23
N ILE A 219 11.25 -44.57 1.53
CA ILE A 219 10.93 -43.16 1.31
C ILE A 219 11.63 -42.71 0.02
N VAL A 220 10.84 -42.49 -1.02
CA VAL A 220 11.29 -41.89 -2.27
C VAL A 220 10.95 -40.40 -2.21
N ALA A 221 11.99 -39.57 -2.12
CA ALA A 221 11.84 -38.13 -2.29
C ALA A 221 11.73 -37.81 -3.77
N ASP A 222 10.56 -37.34 -4.21
CA ASP A 222 10.40 -36.85 -5.57
C ASP A 222 11.22 -35.55 -5.69
N THR A 223 12.38 -35.64 -6.34
CA THR A 223 13.35 -34.55 -6.40
C THR A 223 13.00 -33.69 -7.62
N GLY A 224 11.95 -32.89 -7.48
CA GLY A 224 11.49 -31.90 -8.47
C GLY A 224 12.08 -30.51 -8.27
#